data_AF-A0A4Y2JZ96-F1
#
_entry.id   AF-A0A4Y2JZ96-F1
#
_cell.length_a   1.000
_cell.length_b   1.000
_cell.length_c   1.000
_cell.angle_alpha   90.00
_cell.angle_beta   90.00
_cell.angle_gamma   90.00
#
_symmetry.space_group_name_H-M   'P 1'
#
loop_
_entity.id
_entity.type
_entity.pdbx_description
1 polymer ?
#
loop_
_entity_poly.entity_id
_entity_poly.type
_entity_poly.pdbx_seq_one_letter_code
_entity_poly.pdbx_strand_id
1 'polypeptide(L)'
;MPWKEDHESLPDSYELSLKRLDYTTKKFEKIGYLEAYHQVSEGWLQEGIAKNAPKGELSSSSVIKDKSSTSSMKIRSVFDASAKTLNKPSLNYRLEIDLIDIETIPSVSGRFRLGKIGVIPDMKRALLEISLNKRD
;
A
#
# COMPACT_ATOMS: atom_id res chain seq x y z
N MET A 1 -4.78 -5.10 12.94
CA MET A 1 -5.00 -3.81 12.26
C MET A 1 -5.97 -3.07 13.15
N PRO A 2 -5.94 -1.73 13.15
CA PRO A 2 -6.88 -0.94 13.95
C PRO A 2 -8.26 -1.03 13.29
N TRP A 3 -9.01 -2.09 13.58
CA TRP A 3 -10.33 -2.35 12.98
C TRP A 3 -11.40 -1.60 13.77
N LYS A 4 -12.36 -0.98 13.06
CA LYS A 4 -13.57 -0.47 13.69
C LYS A 4 -14.37 -1.62 14.32
N GLU A 5 -15.05 -1.36 15.44
CA GLU A 5 -15.80 -2.38 16.20
C GLU A 5 -16.99 -2.99 15.44
N ASP A 6 -17.49 -2.36 14.37
CA ASP A 6 -18.65 -2.84 13.62
C ASP A 6 -18.42 -4.17 12.87
N HIS A 7 -19.10 -5.20 13.36
CA HIS A 7 -18.97 -6.65 13.11
C HIS A 7 -19.34 -7.20 11.71
N GLU A 8 -19.10 -6.47 10.63
CA GLU A 8 -19.28 -7.02 9.28
C GLU A 8 -17.92 -7.29 8.62
N SER A 9 -17.69 -8.55 8.26
CA SER A 9 -16.47 -8.99 7.55
C SER A 9 -16.27 -8.22 6.25
N LEU A 10 -15.00 -8.04 5.85
CA LEU A 10 -14.69 -7.48 4.54
C LEU A 10 -15.37 -8.29 3.43
N PRO A 11 -15.92 -7.62 2.41
CA PRO A 11 -16.49 -8.30 1.27
C PRO A 11 -15.41 -9.07 0.50
N ASP A 12 -15.77 -10.21 -0.07
CA ASP A 12 -14.91 -10.87 -1.06
C ASP A 12 -14.65 -9.91 -2.24
N SER A 13 -13.36 -9.77 -2.59
CA SER A 13 -12.86 -8.90 -3.65
C SER A 13 -12.28 -9.68 -4.84
N TYR A 14 -12.45 -11.00 -4.88
CA TYR A 14 -11.88 -11.89 -5.90
C TYR A 14 -12.23 -11.44 -7.32
N GLU A 15 -13.53 -11.27 -7.63
CA GLU A 15 -13.96 -10.89 -8.99
C GLU A 15 -13.44 -9.52 -9.42
N LEU A 16 -13.45 -8.55 -8.50
CA LEU A 16 -12.94 -7.21 -8.77
C LEU A 16 -11.43 -7.26 -9.03
N SER A 17 -10.71 -8.04 -8.24
CA SER A 17 -9.27 -8.23 -8.36
C SER A 17 -8.90 -8.94 -9.66
N LEU A 18 -9.65 -9.98 -10.04
CA LEU A 18 -9.43 -10.70 -11.28
C LEU A 18 -9.65 -9.81 -12.52
N LYS A 19 -10.74 -9.03 -12.55
CA LYS A 19 -11.01 -8.07 -13.64
C LYS A 19 -9.93 -7.00 -13.75
N ARG A 20 -9.48 -6.46 -12.62
CA ARG A 20 -8.40 -5.47 -12.59
C ARG A 20 -7.06 -6.06 -13.00
N LEU A 21 -6.77 -7.30 -12.61
CA LEU A 21 -5.57 -8.03 -13.02
C LEU A 21 -5.55 -8.20 -14.54
N ASP A 22 -6.62 -8.73 -15.14
CA ASP A 22 -6.72 -8.92 -16.60
C ASP A 22 -6.53 -7.60 -17.36
N TYR A 23 -7.23 -6.54 -16.94
CA TYR A 23 -7.08 -5.21 -17.53
C TYR A 23 -5.64 -4.67 -17.41
N THR A 24 -5.04 -4.81 -16.25
CA THR A 24 -3.70 -4.27 -15.94
C THR A 24 -2.62 -5.04 -16.70
N THR A 25 -2.73 -6.36 -16.78
CA THR A 25 -1.84 -7.21 -17.59
C THR A 25 -1.88 -6.81 -19.06
N LYS A 26 -3.09 -6.74 -19.67
CA LYS A 26 -3.25 -6.30 -21.07
C LYS A 26 -2.69 -4.90 -21.30
N LYS A 27 -2.91 -3.99 -20.36
CA LYS A 27 -2.34 -2.64 -20.42
C LYS A 27 -0.82 -2.69 -20.42
N PHE A 28 -0.21 -3.45 -19.51
CA PHE A 28 1.25 -3.54 -19.36
C PHE A 28 1.94 -4.24 -20.51
N GLU A 29 1.32 -5.27 -21.10
CA GLU A 29 1.78 -5.87 -22.34
C GLU A 29 1.82 -4.81 -23.46
N LYS A 30 0.74 -4.03 -23.61
CA LYS A 30 0.65 -2.99 -24.63
C LYS A 30 1.70 -1.88 -24.47
N ILE A 31 2.02 -1.49 -23.24
CA ILE A 31 3.02 -0.44 -22.98
C ILE A 31 4.45 -0.99 -22.79
N GLY A 32 4.64 -2.30 -22.80
CA GLY A 32 5.96 -2.94 -22.64
C GLY A 32 6.50 -2.96 -21.20
N TYR A 33 5.65 -2.83 -20.18
CA TYR A 33 6.04 -2.77 -18.77
C TYR A 33 5.80 -4.06 -17.99
N LEU A 34 5.23 -5.10 -18.62
CA LEU A 34 4.81 -6.33 -17.91
C LEU A 34 5.97 -7.00 -17.17
N GLU A 35 7.09 -7.21 -17.86
CA GLU A 35 8.28 -7.87 -17.31
C GLU A 35 8.87 -7.08 -16.13
N ALA A 36 9.06 -5.78 -16.33
CA ALA A 36 9.62 -4.91 -15.29
C ALA A 36 8.69 -4.80 -14.06
N TYR A 37 7.37 -4.92 -14.26
CA TYR A 37 6.40 -5.01 -13.17
C TYR A 37 6.44 -6.38 -12.45
N HIS A 38 6.60 -7.48 -13.19
CA HIS A 38 6.77 -8.83 -12.64
C HIS A 38 8.00 -8.90 -11.73
N GLN A 39 9.13 -8.35 -12.17
CA GLN A 39 10.37 -8.30 -11.37
C GLN A 39 10.21 -7.56 -10.04
N VAL A 40 9.41 -6.48 -9.99
CA VAL A 40 9.10 -5.80 -8.73
C VAL A 40 8.32 -6.72 -7.78
N SER A 41 7.37 -7.49 -8.32
CA SER A 41 6.55 -8.42 -7.53
C SER A 41 7.39 -9.59 -7.00
N GLU A 42 8.28 -10.14 -7.80
CA GLU A 42 9.22 -11.19 -7.37
C GLU A 42 10.18 -10.70 -6.29
N GLY A 43 10.72 -9.48 -6.44
CA GLY A 43 11.58 -8.88 -5.42
C GLY A 43 10.87 -8.78 -4.06
N TRP A 44 9.58 -8.46 -4.04
CA TRP A 44 8.81 -8.40 -2.80
C TRP A 44 8.56 -9.78 -2.17
N LEU A 45 8.40 -10.82 -2.98
CA LEU A 45 8.30 -12.20 -2.50
C LEU A 45 9.63 -12.66 -1.90
N GLN A 46 10.75 -12.37 -2.58
CA GLN A 46 12.10 -12.72 -2.11
C GLN A 46 12.48 -12.01 -0.82
N GLU A 47 12.11 -10.73 -0.69
CA GLU A 47 12.32 -9.93 0.52
C GLU A 47 11.33 -10.27 1.65
N GLY A 48 10.39 -11.19 1.43
CA GLY A 48 9.40 -11.59 2.44
C GLY A 48 8.33 -10.54 2.76
N ILE A 49 8.23 -9.49 1.94
CA ILE A 49 7.27 -8.40 2.08
C ILE A 49 5.88 -8.84 1.65
N ALA A 50 5.81 -9.60 0.57
CA ALA A 50 4.59 -10.20 0.07
C ALA A 50 4.63 -11.72 0.27
N LYS A 51 3.44 -12.33 0.35
CA LYS A 51 3.27 -13.78 0.36
C LYS A 51 2.26 -14.17 -0.70
N ASN A 52 2.40 -15.39 -1.22
CA ASN A 52 1.37 -15.97 -2.06
C ASN A 52 0.09 -16.15 -1.24
N ALA A 53 -1.04 -15.69 -1.81
CA ALA A 53 -2.34 -15.93 -1.21
C ALA A 53 -2.66 -17.43 -1.22
N PRO A 54 -3.46 -17.93 -0.25
CA PRO A 54 -3.98 -19.28 -0.29
C PRO A 54 -4.70 -19.55 -1.62
N LYS A 55 -4.65 -20.81 -2.10
CA LYS A 55 -5.35 -21.21 -3.33
C LYS A 55 -6.85 -20.90 -3.19
N GLY A 56 -7.37 -20.00 -4.02
CA GLY A 56 -8.79 -19.59 -4.03
C GLY A 56 -9.05 -18.17 -3.53
N GLU A 57 -8.06 -17.49 -2.94
CA GLU A 57 -8.18 -16.11 -2.49
C GLU A 57 -7.34 -15.17 -3.38
N LEU A 58 -7.99 -14.28 -4.13
CA LEU A 58 -7.34 -13.10 -4.72
C LEU A 58 -7.79 -11.89 -3.91
N SER A 59 -6.94 -11.42 -3.02
CA SER A 59 -7.14 -10.13 -2.35
C SER A 59 -6.20 -9.10 -2.93
N SER A 60 -6.80 -8.01 -3.41
CA SER A 60 -6.22 -6.72 -3.77
C SER A 60 -5.56 -6.60 -5.16
N SER A 61 -5.97 -5.52 -5.84
CA SER A 61 -5.50 -5.12 -7.16
C SER A 61 -4.43 -4.05 -7.04
N SER A 62 -3.35 -4.23 -7.77
CA SER A 62 -2.29 -3.23 -7.89
C SER A 62 -2.66 -2.18 -8.94
N VAL A 63 -2.47 -0.90 -8.62
CA VAL A 63 -2.63 0.24 -9.53
C VAL A 63 -1.26 0.88 -9.74
N ILE A 64 -0.82 1.06 -10.98
CA ILE A 64 0.36 1.89 -11.27
C ILE A 64 -0.07 3.36 -11.30
N LYS A 65 0.64 4.20 -10.54
CA LYS A 65 0.68 5.65 -10.77
C LYS A 65 1.90 5.97 -11.63
N ASP A 66 1.66 6.28 -12.91
CA ASP A 66 2.63 6.99 -13.75
C ASP A 66 2.72 8.43 -13.24
N LYS A 67 3.80 8.75 -12.54
CA LYS A 67 4.19 10.15 -12.28
C LYS A 67 5.37 10.46 -13.19
N SER A 68 5.09 11.04 -14.35
CA SER A 68 6.13 11.51 -15.27
C SER A 68 6.88 12.73 -14.70
N SER A 69 8.15 12.87 -15.10
CA SER A 69 9.11 13.98 -14.93
C SER A 69 10.21 13.86 -13.86
N THR A 70 10.94 12.73 -13.78
CA THR A 70 12.39 12.77 -13.45
C THR A 70 13.11 11.44 -13.78
N SER A 71 14.33 11.55 -14.29
CA SER A 71 15.13 10.53 -15.00
C SER A 71 15.63 9.31 -14.19
N SER A 72 14.99 8.91 -13.08
CA SER A 72 15.44 7.72 -12.31
C SER A 72 14.36 7.01 -11.49
N MET A 73 13.11 6.93 -11.96
CA MET A 73 12.05 6.34 -11.13
C MET A 73 11.79 4.85 -11.45
N LYS A 74 12.15 3.98 -10.50
CA LYS A 74 11.80 2.55 -10.49
C LYS A 74 10.27 2.39 -10.49
N ILE A 75 9.74 1.41 -11.22
CA ILE A 75 8.33 0.99 -11.16
C ILE A 75 7.96 0.70 -9.71
N ARG A 76 6.77 1.14 -9.27
CA ARG A 76 6.25 0.87 -7.93
C ARG A 76 4.87 0.22 -8.01
N SER A 77 4.69 -0.89 -7.30
CA SER A 77 3.38 -1.47 -7.05
C SER A 77 2.66 -0.67 -5.96
N VAL A 78 1.37 -0.35 -6.18
CA VAL A 78 0.53 0.36 -5.20
C VAL A 78 -0.77 -0.41 -5.05
N PHE A 79 -1.20 -0.67 -3.82
CA PHE A 79 -2.46 -1.35 -3.53
C PHE A 79 -3.57 -0.33 -3.28
N ASP A 80 -4.66 -0.46 -4.04
CA ASP A 80 -5.83 0.40 -3.87
C ASP A 80 -6.74 -0.11 -2.74
N ALA A 81 -6.38 0.23 -1.50
CA ALA A 81 -7.17 -0.09 -0.31
C ALA A 81 -8.50 0.69 -0.22
N SER A 82 -8.76 1.61 -1.15
CA SER A 82 -10.03 2.33 -1.26
C SER A 82 -11.04 1.64 -2.18
N ALA A 83 -10.61 0.60 -2.90
CA ALA A 83 -11.45 -0.20 -3.77
C ALA A 83 -12.63 -0.80 -2.99
N LYS A 84 -13.82 -0.73 -3.58
CA LYS A 84 -15.05 -1.29 -3.03
C LYS A 84 -15.98 -1.76 -4.13
N THR A 85 -16.76 -2.79 -3.82
CA THR A 85 -17.89 -3.24 -4.62
C THR A 85 -19.15 -2.46 -4.22
N LEU A 86 -20.19 -2.49 -5.07
CA LEU A 86 -21.42 -1.74 -4.82
C LEU A 86 -22.01 -2.09 -3.45
N ASN A 87 -22.35 -1.08 -2.66
CA ASN A 87 -22.93 -1.20 -1.32
C ASN A 87 -22.07 -1.98 -0.30
N LYS A 88 -20.77 -2.13 -0.56
CA LYS A 88 -19.85 -2.81 0.35
C LYS A 88 -18.71 -1.86 0.78
N PRO A 89 -18.18 -2.01 1.99
CA PRO A 89 -17.10 -1.16 2.51
C PRO A 89 -15.77 -1.47 1.82
N SER A 90 -14.87 -0.50 1.77
CA SER A 90 -13.46 -0.71 1.39
C SER A 90 -12.61 -1.05 2.63
N LEU A 91 -11.37 -1.50 2.40
CA LEU A 91 -10.41 -1.73 3.50
C LEU A 91 -10.17 -0.45 4.31
N ASN A 92 -9.89 0.67 3.64
CA ASN A 92 -9.70 1.97 4.32
C ASN A 92 -10.93 2.42 5.11
N TYR A 93 -12.14 2.04 4.69
CA TYR A 93 -13.36 2.38 5.42
C TYR A 93 -13.47 1.60 6.74
N ARG A 94 -12.96 0.36 6.79
CA ARG A 94 -13.02 -0.52 7.96
C ARG A 94 -11.92 -0.27 8.99
N LEU A 95 -10.85 0.41 8.60
CA LEU A 95 -9.79 0.81 9.53
C LEU A 95 -10.22 2.04 10.33
N GLU A 96 -9.94 2.04 11.63
CA GLU A 96 -10.00 3.23 12.45
C GLU A 96 -9.04 4.27 11.90
N ILE A 97 -9.51 5.51 11.88
CA ILE A 97 -8.68 6.64 11.50
C ILE A 97 -8.18 7.22 12.81
N ASP A 98 -6.90 7.03 13.10
CA ASP A 98 -6.25 7.78 14.16
C ASP A 98 -6.24 9.27 13.78
N LEU A 99 -6.46 10.11 14.79
CA LEU A 99 -6.21 11.54 14.67
C LEU A 99 -4.71 11.75 14.52
N ILE A 100 -4.29 12.18 13.33
CA ILE A 100 -2.94 12.73 13.16
C ILE A 100 -2.90 14.00 14.00
N ASP A 101 -2.06 14.02 15.04
CA ASP A 101 -1.88 15.18 15.90
C ASP A 101 -1.01 16.25 15.22
N ILE A 102 -1.55 16.82 14.15
CA ILE A 102 -0.92 17.87 13.34
C ILE A 102 -0.62 19.10 14.21
N GLU A 103 -1.41 19.31 15.27
CA GLU A 103 -1.25 20.43 16.21
C GLU A 103 0.08 20.36 16.98
N THR A 104 0.67 19.17 17.15
CA THR A 104 1.99 19.03 17.78
C THR A 104 3.16 19.39 16.87
N ILE A 105 3.00 19.38 15.54
CA ILE A 105 4.10 19.59 14.57
C ILE A 105 4.85 20.91 14.80
N PRO A 106 4.18 22.07 15.00
CA PRO A 106 4.87 23.33 15.29
C PRO A 106 5.72 23.27 16.56
N SER A 107 5.24 22.60 17.61
CA SER A 107 5.96 22.47 18.89
C SER A 107 7.22 21.62 18.76
N VAL A 108 7.15 20.52 17.99
CA VAL A 108 8.28 19.63 17.72
C VAL A 108 9.32 20.37 16.88
N SER A 109 8.88 21.07 15.84
CA SER A 109 9.74 21.91 15.00
C SER A 109 10.42 23.03 15.79
N GLY A 110 9.70 23.69 16.70
CA GLY A 110 10.25 24.70 17.60
C GLY A 110 11.36 24.15 18.50
N ARG A 111 11.11 23.01 19.16
CA ARG A 111 12.11 22.33 20.01
C ARG A 111 13.33 21.88 19.22
N PHE A 112 13.15 21.38 18.00
CA PHE A 112 14.25 20.96 17.13
C PHE A 112 15.24 22.11 16.84
N ARG A 113 14.75 23.36 16.76
CA ARG A 113 15.59 24.55 16.52
C ARG A 113 16.32 25.10 17.75
N LEU A 114 16.03 24.61 18.96
CA LEU A 114 16.71 25.07 20.18
C LEU A 114 18.14 24.54 20.29
N GLY A 115 18.44 23.42 19.62
CA GLY A 115 19.78 22.84 19.58
C GLY A 115 20.70 23.54 18.59
N LYS A 116 22.00 23.55 18.88
CA LYS A 116 23.04 24.01 17.93
C LYS A 116 23.22 23.06 16.74
N ILE A 117 22.88 21.79 16.92
CA ILE A 117 23.00 20.72 15.92
C ILE A 117 21.68 19.94 15.92
N GLY A 118 21.11 19.77 14.73
CA GLY A 118 19.92 18.93 14.50
C GLY A 118 20.29 17.69 13.70
N VAL A 119 19.77 16.53 14.09
CA VAL A 119 19.93 15.27 13.36
C VAL A 119 18.55 14.80 12.90
N ILE A 120 18.42 14.49 11.62
CA ILE A 120 17.19 13.98 11.02
C ILE A 120 17.52 12.60 10.43
N PRO A 121 17.16 11.51 11.11
CA PRO A 121 17.30 10.18 10.53
C PRO A 121 16.21 9.96 9.47
N ASP A 122 16.59 9.46 8.30
CA ASP A 122 15.66 8.94 7.30
C ASP A 122 15.70 7.40 7.33
N MET A 123 14.57 6.79 7.70
CA MET A 123 14.45 5.34 7.76
C MET A 123 13.82 4.83 6.47
N LYS A 124 14.67 4.29 5.59
CA LYS A 124 14.23 3.67 4.35
C LYS A 124 13.24 2.55 4.66
N ARG A 125 12.04 2.62 4.06
CA ARG A 125 10.98 1.60 4.16
C ARG A 125 10.44 1.37 5.58
N ALA A 126 10.41 2.41 6.41
CA ALA A 126 9.94 2.33 7.80
C ALA A 126 8.63 1.54 8.02
N LEU A 127 7.65 1.68 7.12
CA LEU A 127 6.37 0.97 7.23
C LEU A 127 6.48 -0.56 7.05
N LEU A 128 7.50 -1.04 6.33
CA LEU A 128 7.73 -2.47 6.11
C LEU A 128 8.45 -3.14 7.28
N GLU A 129 9.03 -2.36 8.18
CA GLU A 129 9.61 -2.86 9.43
C GLU A 129 8.53 -3.19 10.48
N ILE A 130 7.30 -2.72 10.28
CA ILE A 130 6.17 -2.99 11.17
C ILE A 130 5.47 -4.27 10.71
N SER A 131 5.50 -5.30 11.55
CA SER A 131 4.81 -6.56 11.26
C SER A 131 3.30 -6.44 11.45
N LEU A 132 2.54 -7.09 10.57
CA LEU A 132 1.09 -7.26 10.72
C LEU A 132 0.78 -8.39 11.72
N ASN A 133 -0.36 -8.29 12.41
CA ASN A 133 -0.82 -9.40 13.25
C ASN A 133 -1.16 -10.58 12.33
N LYS A 134 -0.86 -11.82 12.77
CA LYS A 134 -1.18 -13.02 11.97
C LYS A 134 -2.68 -13.23 11.72
N ARG A 135 -3.54 -12.59 12.53
CA ARG A 135 -5.00 -12.66 12.41
C ARG A 135 -5.58 -11.65 11.43
N ASP A 136 -4.76 -10.71 10.95
CA ASP A 136 -5.11 -9.73 9.91
C ASP A 136 -4.43 -10.08 8.59
#